data_AF-A0A9D8N1H7-F1
#
_entry.id   AF-A0A9D8N1H7-F1
#
_cell.length_a   1.000
_cell.length_b   1.000
_cell.length_c   1.000
_cell.angle_alpha   90.00
_cell.angle_beta   90.00
_cell.angle_gamma   90.00
#
_symmetry.space_group_name_H-M   'P 1'
#
loop_
_entity.id
_entity.type
_entity.pdbx_description
1 polymer ?
#
loop_
_entity_poly.entity_id
_entity_poly.type
_entity_poly.pdbx_seq_one_letter_code
_entity_poly.pdbx_strand_id
1 'polypeptide(L)'
;MEIPDSVTSIGYNAFFYCTDLTNINVDNNNEIYKSIDGNLYNKAGTELIQYAIGKETTSFTTPDSVTSINKEAFEYCKNLTSVTFGGSVTSIGESAFLACSNLSSITFKGTKAQWQAITKGNNWNFSISSDCKVYCSDETFDVR
;
A
#
# COMPACT_ATOMS: atom_id res chain seq x y z
N MET A 1 -0.91 17.71 1.71
CA MET A 1 -0.92 18.43 0.41
C MET A 1 -2.26 18.24 -0.28
N GLU A 2 -2.54 19.03 -1.32
CA GLU A 2 -3.77 18.91 -2.11
C GLU A 2 -3.46 18.76 -3.61
N ILE A 3 -4.16 17.84 -4.26
CA ILE A 3 -4.10 17.56 -5.69
C ILE A 3 -5.37 18.14 -6.33
N PRO A 4 -5.27 19.22 -7.13
CA PRO A 4 -6.41 19.84 -7.79
C PRO A 4 -7.10 18.96 -8.83
N ASP A 5 -8.31 19.35 -9.23
CA ASP A 5 -9.10 18.70 -10.29
C ASP A 5 -8.38 18.65 -11.65
N SER A 6 -7.57 19.67 -11.95
CA SER A 6 -6.83 19.82 -13.19
C SER A 6 -5.63 18.87 -13.33
N VAL A 7 -5.27 18.12 -12.28
CA VAL A 7 -4.12 17.19 -12.33
C VAL A 7 -4.53 15.90 -13.04
N THR A 8 -4.00 15.72 -14.24
CA THR A 8 -4.26 14.55 -15.09
C THR A 8 -3.20 13.46 -14.99
N SER A 9 -2.05 13.75 -14.39
CA SER A 9 -0.95 12.79 -14.24
C SER A 9 -0.07 13.12 -13.05
N ILE A 10 0.37 12.09 -12.33
CA ILE A 10 1.34 12.19 -11.25
C ILE A 10 2.57 11.37 -11.63
N GLY A 11 3.74 12.00 -11.55
CA GLY A 11 5.00 11.36 -11.87
C GLY A 11 5.35 10.25 -10.88
N TYR A 12 6.08 9.26 -11.37
CA TYR A 12 6.47 8.05 -10.65
C TYR A 12 7.10 8.32 -9.25
N ASN A 13 7.95 9.34 -9.13
CA ASN A 13 8.60 9.71 -7.86
C ASN A 13 8.00 10.95 -7.18
N ALA A 14 6.76 11.33 -7.51
CA ALA A 14 6.18 12.60 -7.04
C ALA A 14 6.09 12.71 -5.50
N PHE A 15 6.02 11.59 -4.79
CA PHE A 15 5.96 11.54 -3.31
C PHE A 15 7.17 10.86 -2.67
N PHE A 16 8.24 10.65 -3.45
CA PHE A 16 9.44 9.99 -2.95
C PHE A 16 10.05 10.76 -1.78
N TYR A 17 10.37 10.07 -0.68
CA TYR A 17 10.86 10.66 0.58
C TYR A 17 10.01 11.79 1.18
N CYS A 18 8.71 11.85 0.91
CA CYS A 18 7.82 12.81 1.56
C CYS A 18 7.51 12.41 3.03
N THR A 19 8.55 12.35 3.88
CA THR A 19 8.47 11.81 5.25
C THR A 19 7.62 12.63 6.21
N ASP A 20 7.35 13.90 5.89
CA ASP A 20 6.47 14.77 6.68
C ASP A 20 5.02 14.77 6.15
N LEU A 21 4.78 14.10 5.01
CA LEU A 21 3.48 14.10 4.36
C LEU A 21 2.55 13.10 5.04
N THR A 22 1.69 13.61 5.92
CA THR A 22 0.69 12.82 6.66
C THR A 22 -0.59 12.57 5.86
N ASN A 23 -0.89 13.42 4.88
CA ASN A 23 -2.09 13.34 4.05
C ASN A 23 -1.86 13.83 2.61
N ILE A 24 -2.37 13.04 1.66
CA ILE A 24 -2.55 13.38 0.24
C ILE A 24 -4.04 13.60 0.00
N ASN A 25 -4.47 14.85 -0.07
CA ASN A 25 -5.85 15.20 -0.39
C ASN A 25 -6.00 15.34 -1.91
N VAL A 26 -7.16 14.99 -2.44
CA VAL A 26 -7.49 15.12 -3.86
C VAL A 26 -8.83 15.83 -3.96
N ASP A 27 -8.92 16.83 -4.84
CA ASP A 27 -10.18 17.50 -5.16
C ASP A 27 -11.22 16.47 -5.61
N ASN A 28 -12.47 16.60 -5.11
CA ASN A 28 -13.54 15.66 -5.43
C ASN A 28 -13.88 15.62 -6.94
N ASN A 29 -13.63 16.71 -7.65
CA ASN A 29 -13.84 16.84 -9.09
C ASN A 29 -12.70 16.26 -9.93
N ASN A 30 -11.56 15.87 -9.32
CA ASN A 30 -10.49 15.20 -10.07
C ASN A 30 -11.02 13.89 -10.70
N GLU A 31 -10.86 13.75 -12.01
CA GLU A 31 -11.42 12.60 -12.76
C GLU A 31 -10.52 11.35 -12.73
N ILE A 32 -9.27 11.48 -12.29
CA ILE A 32 -8.23 10.43 -12.39
C ILE A 32 -7.90 9.81 -11.05
N TYR A 33 -7.92 10.62 -9.98
CA TYR A 33 -7.48 10.25 -8.65
C TYR A 33 -8.56 10.50 -7.61
N LYS A 34 -8.39 9.89 -6.44
CA LYS A 34 -9.11 10.28 -5.23
C LYS A 34 -8.26 10.04 -4.00
N SER A 35 -8.62 10.70 -2.92
CA SER A 35 -8.08 10.42 -1.59
C SER A 35 -9.02 9.47 -0.84
N ILE A 36 -8.46 8.49 -0.15
CA ILE A 36 -9.16 7.71 0.89
C ILE A 36 -8.27 7.71 2.14
N ASP A 37 -8.79 8.27 3.24
CA ASP A 37 -8.09 8.42 4.51
C ASP A 37 -6.71 9.08 4.40
N GLY A 38 -6.59 10.05 3.49
CA GLY A 38 -5.35 10.79 3.23
C GLY A 38 -4.29 10.01 2.46
N ASN A 39 -4.65 8.88 1.84
CA ASN A 39 -3.80 8.13 0.90
C ASN A 39 -4.32 8.30 -0.53
N LEU A 40 -3.44 8.17 -1.50
CA LEU A 40 -3.75 8.40 -2.92
C LEU A 40 -4.18 7.10 -3.61
N TYR A 41 -5.30 7.17 -4.33
CA TYR A 41 -5.83 6.09 -5.14
C TYR A 41 -6.17 6.56 -6.55
N ASN A 42 -6.34 5.62 -7.47
CA ASN A 42 -7.05 5.89 -8.72
C ASN A 42 -8.52 6.26 -8.43
N LYS A 43 -9.21 6.91 -9.38
CA LYS A 43 -10.60 7.38 -9.19
C LYS A 43 -11.56 6.26 -8.77
N ALA A 44 -11.36 5.05 -9.32
CA ALA A 44 -12.15 3.88 -8.97
C ALA A 44 -11.96 3.44 -7.50
N GLY A 45 -10.79 3.67 -6.91
CA GLY A 45 -10.42 3.19 -5.58
C GLY A 45 -10.05 1.72 -5.55
N THR A 46 -9.63 1.20 -6.71
CA THR A 46 -9.20 -0.18 -6.89
C THR A 46 -7.68 -0.30 -6.81
N GLU A 47 -6.95 0.81 -6.91
CA GLU A 47 -5.50 0.85 -6.86
C GLU A 47 -5.04 1.83 -5.78
N LEU A 48 -4.29 1.33 -4.80
CA LEU A 48 -3.53 2.19 -3.88
C LEU A 48 -2.25 2.63 -4.60
N ILE A 49 -2.18 3.92 -4.90
CA ILE A 49 -1.04 4.52 -5.60
C ILE A 49 0.05 4.90 -4.61
N GLN A 50 -0.32 5.59 -3.52
CA GLN A 50 0.65 6.07 -2.53
C GLN A 50 0.02 6.11 -1.14
N TYR A 51 0.64 5.42 -0.19
CA TYR A 51 0.42 5.65 1.23
C TYR A 51 1.19 6.90 1.68
N ALA A 52 0.56 7.76 2.48
CA ALA A 52 1.22 8.94 3.03
C ALA A 52 2.25 8.54 4.11
N ILE A 53 3.53 8.56 3.72
CA ILE A 53 4.66 7.99 4.49
C ILE A 53 4.82 8.67 5.87
N GLY A 54 4.45 9.94 5.99
CA GLY A 54 4.55 10.69 7.25
C GLY A 54 3.48 10.36 8.28
N LYS A 55 2.54 9.45 7.99
CA LYS A 55 1.55 9.00 8.99
C LYS A 55 2.25 8.33 10.18
N GLU A 56 1.82 8.70 11.38
CA GLU A 56 2.27 8.09 12.66
C GLU A 56 1.58 6.75 12.95
N THR A 57 0.59 6.37 12.15
CA THR A 57 -0.14 5.12 12.32
C THR A 57 0.75 3.91 12.10
N THR A 58 0.63 2.94 13.02
CA THR A 58 1.38 1.69 12.99
C THR A 58 0.69 0.56 12.23
N SER A 59 -0.59 0.75 11.86
CA SER A 59 -1.34 -0.22 11.08
C SER A 59 -2.08 0.45 9.93
N PHE A 60 -2.27 -0.31 8.86
CA PHE A 60 -3.05 0.10 7.70
C PHE A 60 -3.95 -1.03 7.23
N THR A 61 -5.18 -0.70 6.84
CA THR A 61 -6.12 -1.64 6.22
C THR A 61 -6.54 -1.08 4.87
N THR A 62 -6.38 -1.86 3.80
CA THR A 62 -6.89 -1.46 2.48
C THR A 62 -8.42 -1.44 2.47
N PRO A 63 -9.06 -0.48 1.79
CA PRO A 63 -10.47 -0.60 1.43
C PRO A 63 -10.74 -1.91 0.68
N ASP A 64 -11.92 -2.53 0.88
CA ASP A 64 -12.26 -3.83 0.27
C ASP A 64 -12.34 -3.78 -1.27
N SER A 65 -12.46 -2.58 -1.86
CA SER A 65 -12.44 -2.36 -3.31
C SER A 65 -11.04 -2.47 -3.93
N VAL A 66 -9.97 -2.43 -3.13
CA VAL A 66 -8.60 -2.43 -3.63
C VAL A 66 -8.25 -3.82 -4.19
N THR A 67 -7.82 -3.82 -5.44
CA THR A 67 -7.35 -5.00 -6.18
C THR A 67 -5.85 -4.97 -6.44
N SER A 68 -5.23 -3.79 -6.41
CA SER A 68 -3.80 -3.62 -6.71
C SER A 68 -3.10 -2.62 -5.79
N ILE A 69 -1.88 -2.96 -5.39
CA ILE A 69 -0.94 -2.07 -4.70
C ILE A 69 0.13 -1.67 -5.70
N ASN A 70 0.29 -0.36 -5.93
CA ASN A 70 1.23 0.14 -6.92
C ASN A 70 2.69 -0.08 -6.46
N LYS A 71 3.62 0.07 -7.41
CA LYS A 71 5.06 0.12 -7.17
C LYS A 71 5.36 1.20 -6.12
N GLU A 72 6.23 0.85 -5.16
CA GLU A 72 6.71 1.76 -4.11
C GLU A 72 5.61 2.40 -3.23
N ALA A 73 4.37 1.89 -3.27
CA ALA A 73 3.24 2.53 -2.59
C ALA A 73 3.42 2.74 -1.08
N PHE A 74 4.23 1.91 -0.41
CA PHE A 74 4.58 2.04 1.00
C PHE A 74 6.08 2.24 1.23
N GLU A 75 6.86 2.58 0.21
CA GLU A 75 8.31 2.73 0.34
C GLU A 75 8.68 3.65 1.54
N TYR A 76 9.63 3.22 2.36
CA TYR A 76 10.08 3.93 3.56
C TYR A 76 9.02 4.14 4.67
N CYS A 77 7.92 3.38 4.70
CA CYS A 77 6.95 3.44 5.80
C CYS A 77 7.50 2.79 7.09
N LYS A 78 8.39 3.52 7.79
CA LYS A 78 9.07 3.04 9.00
C LYS A 78 8.15 2.93 10.22
N ASN A 79 7.05 3.67 10.28
CA ASN A 79 6.11 3.57 11.40
C ASN A 79 5.21 2.34 11.31
N LEU A 80 5.01 1.81 10.10
CA LEU A 80 4.05 0.75 9.83
C LEU A 80 4.58 -0.60 10.32
N THR A 81 3.86 -1.20 11.27
CA THR A 81 4.17 -2.53 11.82
C THR A 81 3.26 -3.62 11.26
N SER A 82 2.07 -3.25 10.78
CA SER A 82 1.11 -4.19 10.22
C SER A 82 0.30 -3.65 9.04
N VAL A 83 -0.01 -4.53 8.09
CA VAL A 83 -0.90 -4.25 6.96
C VAL A 83 -1.97 -5.31 6.85
N THR A 84 -3.22 -4.91 6.63
CA THR A 84 -4.33 -5.81 6.34
C THR A 84 -4.85 -5.58 4.92
N PHE A 85 -4.78 -6.61 4.09
CA PHE A 85 -5.31 -6.65 2.75
C PHE A 85 -6.68 -7.32 2.70
N GLY A 86 -7.60 -6.73 1.94
CA GLY A 86 -8.84 -7.38 1.54
C GLY A 86 -8.58 -8.61 0.65
N GLY A 87 -9.55 -9.53 0.58
CA GLY A 87 -9.44 -10.74 -0.25
C GLY A 87 -9.44 -10.48 -1.77
N SER A 88 -9.69 -9.23 -2.18
CA SER A 88 -9.73 -8.78 -3.57
C SER A 88 -8.36 -8.40 -4.14
N VAL A 89 -7.32 -8.29 -3.31
CA VAL A 89 -5.97 -7.89 -3.76
C VAL A 89 -5.36 -9.02 -4.60
N THR A 90 -5.03 -8.72 -5.84
CA THR A 90 -4.45 -9.66 -6.82
C THR A 90 -3.06 -9.27 -7.30
N SER A 91 -2.62 -8.03 -7.08
CA SER A 91 -1.27 -7.58 -7.44
C SER A 91 -0.63 -6.66 -6.41
N ILE A 92 0.67 -6.86 -6.22
CA ILE A 92 1.55 -6.02 -5.39
C ILE A 92 2.75 -5.62 -6.24
N GLY A 93 2.97 -4.32 -6.39
CA GLY A 93 4.02 -3.77 -7.24
C GLY A 93 5.45 -4.10 -6.79
N GLU A 94 6.40 -3.81 -7.68
CA GLU A 94 7.82 -3.83 -7.37
C GLU A 94 8.12 -2.90 -6.18
N SER A 95 9.02 -3.32 -5.28
CA SER A 95 9.45 -2.50 -4.13
C SER A 95 8.31 -1.91 -3.28
N ALA A 96 7.10 -2.48 -3.31
CA ALA A 96 5.92 -1.89 -2.66
C ALA A 96 6.13 -1.60 -1.16
N PHE A 97 6.88 -2.45 -0.45
CA PHE A 97 7.27 -2.31 0.96
C PHE A 97 8.78 -2.13 1.15
N LEU A 98 9.47 -1.58 0.15
CA LEU A 98 10.90 -1.34 0.24
C LEU A 98 11.21 -0.45 1.46
N ALA A 99 12.12 -0.93 2.32
CA ALA A 99 12.57 -0.24 3.53
C ALA A 99 11.47 0.05 4.59
N CYS A 100 10.37 -0.72 4.60
CA CYS A 100 9.42 -0.76 5.72
C CYS A 100 9.95 -1.63 6.87
N SER A 101 11.05 -1.21 7.48
CA SER A 101 11.85 -2.05 8.40
C SER A 101 11.11 -2.57 9.63
N ASN A 102 10.05 -1.88 10.06
CA ASN A 102 9.25 -2.28 11.22
C ASN A 102 8.03 -3.14 10.85
N LEU A 103 7.75 -3.35 9.57
CA LEU A 103 6.64 -4.18 9.12
C LEU A 103 6.92 -5.65 9.43
N SER A 104 6.18 -6.18 10.40
CA SER A 104 6.33 -7.54 10.92
C SER A 104 5.07 -8.40 10.76
N SER A 105 3.95 -7.82 10.33
CA SER A 105 2.70 -8.56 10.12
C SER A 105 1.97 -8.13 8.85
N ILE A 106 1.60 -9.10 8.03
CA ILE A 106 0.69 -8.90 6.91
C ILE A 106 -0.51 -9.83 7.10
N THR A 107 -1.70 -9.27 7.23
CA THR A 107 -2.95 -10.03 7.21
C THR A 107 -3.56 -9.98 5.81
N PHE A 108 -3.99 -11.11 5.28
CA PHE A 108 -4.75 -11.22 4.04
C PHE A 108 -6.05 -11.94 4.33
N LYS A 109 -7.20 -11.32 4.01
CA LYS A 109 -8.52 -11.89 4.33
C LYS A 109 -8.86 -13.16 3.52
N GLY A 110 -8.07 -13.53 2.52
CA GLY A 110 -8.22 -14.76 1.73
C GLY A 110 -7.37 -15.93 2.25
N THR A 111 -7.39 -17.02 1.48
CA THR A 111 -6.60 -18.23 1.78
C THR A 111 -5.13 -18.07 1.41
N LYS A 112 -4.26 -18.94 1.94
CA LYS A 112 -2.85 -19.03 1.54
C LYS A 112 -2.69 -19.29 0.05
N ALA A 113 -3.56 -20.11 -0.55
CA ALA A 113 -3.54 -20.37 -1.99
C ALA A 113 -3.82 -19.08 -2.79
N GLN A 114 -4.79 -18.27 -2.35
CA GLN A 114 -5.06 -16.96 -2.96
C GLN A 114 -3.88 -15.99 -2.76
N TRP A 115 -3.27 -15.95 -1.57
CA TRP A 115 -2.06 -15.15 -1.33
C TRP A 115 -0.92 -15.53 -2.27
N GLN A 116 -0.68 -16.83 -2.46
CA GLN A 116 0.36 -17.34 -3.35
C GLN A 116 0.09 -16.99 -4.82
N ALA A 117 -1.19 -16.89 -5.21
CA ALA A 117 -1.60 -16.46 -6.55
C ALA A 117 -1.45 -14.95 -6.82
N ILE A 118 -1.29 -14.12 -5.78
CA ILE A 118 -1.03 -12.68 -5.94
C ILE A 118 0.27 -12.50 -6.73
N THR A 119 0.20 -11.74 -7.84
CA THR A 119 1.39 -11.34 -8.59
C THR A 119 2.17 -10.30 -7.79
N LYS A 120 3.45 -10.58 -7.52
CA LYS A 120 4.32 -9.72 -6.70
C LYS A 120 5.51 -9.27 -7.54
N GLY A 121 5.76 -7.97 -7.57
CA GLY A 121 6.90 -7.41 -8.27
C GLY A 121 8.24 -7.75 -7.59
N ASN A 122 9.33 -7.48 -8.29
CA ASN A 122 10.67 -7.67 -7.74
C ASN A 122 10.82 -6.89 -6.42
N ASN A 123 11.48 -7.49 -5.43
CA ASN A 123 11.79 -6.83 -4.16
C ASN A 123 10.56 -6.23 -3.44
N TRP A 124 9.34 -6.71 -3.72
CA TRP A 124 8.09 -6.15 -3.16
C TRP A 124 8.12 -6.02 -1.63
N ASN A 125 8.89 -6.87 -0.94
CA ASN A 125 9.08 -6.90 0.52
C ASN A 125 10.55 -6.75 0.95
N PHE A 126 11.39 -6.07 0.15
CA PHE A 126 12.80 -5.91 0.51
C PHE A 126 12.97 -5.01 1.74
N SER A 127 13.82 -5.43 2.68
CA SER A 127 14.08 -4.70 3.94
C SER A 127 12.87 -4.49 4.86
N ILE A 128 11.86 -5.35 4.79
CA ILE A 128 10.90 -5.52 5.90
C ILE A 128 11.51 -6.37 7.03
N SER A 129 10.81 -6.46 8.17
CA SER A 129 11.28 -7.25 9.30
C SER A 129 11.55 -8.71 8.90
N SER A 130 12.65 -9.29 9.39
CA SER A 130 13.07 -10.64 9.04
C SER A 130 12.16 -11.73 9.60
N ASP A 131 11.38 -11.41 10.63
CA ASP A 131 10.39 -12.28 11.28
C ASP A 131 8.96 -12.01 10.76
N CYS A 132 8.81 -11.28 9.67
CA CYS A 132 7.49 -10.90 9.18
C CYS A 132 6.67 -12.12 8.74
N LYS A 133 5.44 -12.20 9.27
CA LYS A 133 4.50 -13.29 8.99
C LYS A 133 3.33 -12.81 8.15
N VAL A 134 2.83 -13.72 7.33
CA VAL A 134 1.56 -13.59 6.61
C VAL A 134 0.50 -14.41 7.32
N TYR A 135 -0.60 -13.78 7.67
CA TYR A 135 -1.79 -14.38 8.28
C TYR A 135 -2.90 -14.43 7.23
N CYS A 136 -3.20 -15.63 6.75
CA CYS A 136 -4.34 -15.90 5.88
C CYS A 136 -5.52 -16.45 6.71
N SER A 137 -6.69 -16.60 6.09
CA SER A 137 -7.87 -17.14 6.77
C SER A 137 -7.72 -18.61 7.22
N ASP A 138 -6.80 -19.35 6.60
CA ASP A 138 -6.62 -20.79 6.77
C ASP A 138 -5.24 -21.19 7.33
N GLU A 139 -4.23 -20.33 7.25
CA GLU A 139 -2.88 -20.63 7.71
C GLU A 139 -2.06 -19.37 8.03
N THR A 140 -0.96 -19.53 8.76
CA THR A 140 0.07 -18.50 8.97
C THR A 140 1.43 -19.04 8.53
N PHE A 141 2.22 -18.23 7.84
CA PHE A 141 3.56 -18.63 7.35
C PHE A 141 4.50 -17.42 7.31
N ASP A 142 5.80 -17.67 7.28
CA ASP A 142 6.80 -16.63 7.10
C ASP A 142 6.71 -16.05 5.69
N VAL A 143 6.89 -14.73 5.56
CA VAL A 143 6.77 -14.04 4.26
C VAL A 143 7.93 -14.35 3.30
N ARG A 144 9.00 -14.99 3.80
CA ARG A 144 10.23 -15.36 3.08
C ARG A 144 10.36 -16.87 2.97
#